data_AF-A0A534K7N8-F1
#
_entry.id   AF-A0A534K7N8-F1
#
_cell.length_a   1.000
_cell.length_b   1.000
_cell.length_c   1.000
_cell.angle_alpha   90.00
_cell.angle_beta   90.00
_cell.angle_gamma   90.00
#
_symmetry.space_group_name_H-M   'P 1'
#
loop_
_entity.id
_entity.type
_entity.pdbx_description
1 polymer ?
#
loop_
_entity_poly.entity_id
_entity_poly.type
_entity_poly.pdbx_seq_one_letter_code
_entity_poly.pdbx_strand_id
1 'polypeptide(L)' 'MEPTGPILARASLPLPTPIGTLDAIHLSTAMLWRESSTSDLVFATHDSALGIAARASGFRVVGT' A
#
# COMPACT_ATOMS: atom_id res chain seq x y z
N MET A 1 13.53 -10.00 3.82
CA MET A 1 12.61 -10.08 4.97
C MET A 1 11.30 -10.62 4.44
N GLU A 2 10.73 -11.64 5.08
CA GLU A 2 9.40 -12.17 4.71
C GLU A 2 8.30 -11.21 5.20
N PRO A 3 7.19 -11.00 4.46
CA PRO A 3 6.04 -10.26 4.95
C PRO A 3 5.44 -10.94 6.19
N THR A 4 5.00 -10.15 7.18
CA THR A 4 4.37 -10.71 8.38
C THR A 4 2.91 -11.10 8.10
N GLY A 5 2.36 -12.02 8.90
CA GLY A 5 0.98 -12.51 8.77
C GLY A 5 -0.09 -11.41 8.65
N PRO A 6 -0.07 -10.32 9.44
CA PRO A 6 -1.02 -9.21 9.31
C PRO A 6 -0.96 -8.51 7.95
N ILE A 7 0.23 -8.34 7.37
CA ILE A 7 0.40 -7.74 6.05
C ILE A 7 -0.25 -8.64 4.98
N LEU A 8 0.00 -9.94 5.04
CA LEU A 8 -0.58 -10.91 4.10
C LEU A 8 -2.10 -10.98 4.22
N ALA A 9 -2.63 -10.96 5.44
CA ALA A 9 -4.06 -10.92 5.69
C ALA A 9 -4.70 -9.66 5.08
N ARG A 10 -4.08 -8.49 5.28
CA ARG A 10 -4.57 -7.23 4.71
C ARG A 10 -4.49 -7.21 3.18
N ALA A 11 -3.42 -7.76 2.61
CA ALA A 11 -3.21 -7.83 1.15
C ALA A 11 -4.20 -8.79 0.45
N SER A 12 -4.78 -9.73 1.20
CA SER A 12 -5.76 -10.68 0.69
C SER A 12 -7.20 -10.14 0.68
N LEU A 13 -7.44 -8.97 1.28
CA LEU A 13 -8.74 -8.30 1.26
C LEU A 13 -8.92 -7.49 -0.03
N PRO A 14 -10.17 -7.13 -0.41
CA PRO A 14 -10.40 -6.24 -1.53
C PRO A 14 -9.60 -4.94 -1.45
N LEU A 15 -9.06 -4.54 -2.61
CA LEU A 15 -8.32 -3.30 -2.80
C LEU A 15 -9.08 -2.36 -3.75
N PRO A 16 -8.83 -1.04 -3.70
CA PRO A 16 -9.58 -0.06 -4.49
C PRO A 16 -9.46 -0.26 -6.00
N THR A 17 -8.35 -0.85 -6.46
CA THR A 17 -8.11 -1.19 -7.86
C THR A 17 -7.37 -2.54 -7.96
N PRO A 18 -7.50 -3.26 -9.08
CA PRO A 18 -6.67 -4.43 -9.35
C PRO A 18 -5.19 -4.02 -9.42
N ILE A 19 -4.33 -4.68 -8.65
CA ILE A 19 -2.87 -4.51 -8.66
C ILE A 19 -2.19 -5.87 -8.47
N GLY A 20 -0.88 -5.95 -8.77
CA GLY A 20 -0.11 -7.19 -8.60
C GLY A 20 0.00 -7.61 -7.13
N THR A 21 0.27 -8.90 -6.87
CA THR A 21 0.39 -9.42 -5.50
C THR A 21 1.47 -8.71 -4.67
N LEU A 22 2.61 -8.40 -5.28
CA LEU A 22 3.68 -7.67 -4.61
C LEU A 22 3.25 -6.23 -4.26
N ASP A 23 2.52 -5.58 -5.16
CA ASP A 23 1.99 -4.22 -4.96
C ASP A 23 0.92 -4.21 -3.85
N ALA A 24 0.08 -5.24 -3.80
CA ALA A 24 -0.88 -5.44 -2.72
C ALA A 24 -0.20 -5.58 -1.35
N ILE A 25 0.94 -6.28 -1.30
CA ILE A 25 1.76 -6.40 -0.08
C ILE A 25 2.34 -5.04 0.28
N HIS A 26 2.94 -4.30 -0.66
CA HIS A 26 3.50 -2.97 -0.40
C HIS A 26 2.45 -1.98 0.11
N LEU A 27 1.29 -1.92 -0.54
CA LEU A 27 0.20 -1.04 -0.14
C LEU A 27 -0.32 -1.42 1.26
N SER A 28 -0.50 -2.72 1.53
CA SER A 28 -0.95 -3.20 2.84
C SER A 28 0.04 -2.90 3.95
N THR A 29 1.35 -3.00 3.69
CA THR A 29 2.39 -2.57 4.63
C THR A 29 2.25 -1.09 4.96
N ALA A 30 2.10 -0.23 3.95
CA ALA A 30 1.94 1.21 4.18
C ALA A 30 0.68 1.54 4.98
N MET A 31 -0.44 0.85 4.72
CA MET A 31 -1.70 1.04 5.45
C MET A 31 -1.56 0.69 6.93
N LEU A 32 -1.02 -0.49 7.24
CA LEU A 32 -0.81 -0.93 8.63
C LEU A 32 0.23 -0.07 9.34
N TRP A 33 1.25 0.41 8.63
CA TRP A 33 2.21 1.35 9.19
C TRP A 33 1.54 2.67 9.58
N ARG A 34 0.67 3.21 8.73
CA ARG A 34 -0.08 4.45 9.00
C ARG A 34 -1.04 4.29 10.18
N GLU A 35 -1.62 3.11 10.38
CA GLU A 35 -2.49 2.82 11.53
C GLU A 35 -1.73 2.78 12.86
N SER A 36 -0.44 2.42 12.83
CA SER A 36 0.41 2.28 14.01
C SER A 36 1.32 3.48 14.27
N SER A 37 1.38 4.44 13.36
CA SER A 37 2.29 5.59 13.41
C SER A 37 1.52 6.92 13.39
N THR A 38 2.02 7.91 14.12
CA THR A 38 1.44 9.28 14.13
C THR A 38 1.93 10.14 12.95
N SER A 39 2.87 9.65 12.16
CA SER A 39 3.49 10.36 11.04
C SER A 39 2.74 10.13 9.73
N ASP A 40 2.59 11.18 8.95
CA ASP A 40 2.02 11.10 7.60
C ASP A 40 3.01 10.44 6.64
N LEU A 41 2.61 9.35 5.99
CA LEU A 41 3.44 8.60 5.04
C LEU A 41 3.21 9.11 3.62
N VAL A 42 4.28 9.46 2.92
CA VAL A 42 4.26 9.67 1.47
C VAL A 42 4.62 8.38 0.75
N PHE A 43 3.79 7.95 -0.18
CA PHE A 43 3.96 6.72 -0.95
C PHE A 43 4.71 7.03 -2.25
N ALA A 44 6.00 6.71 -2.31
CA ALA A 44 6.82 6.94 -3.50
C ALA A 44 6.79 5.71 -4.42
N THR A 45 6.36 5.87 -5.67
CA THR A 45 6.36 4.79 -6.67
C THR A 45 6.46 5.34 -8.09
N HIS A 46 7.10 4.59 -8.98
CA HIS A 46 7.06 4.83 -10.43
C HIS A 46 6.09 3.87 -11.15
N ASP A 47 5.42 3.00 -10.39
CA ASP A 47 4.36 2.14 -10.89
C ASP A 47 3.02 2.88 -10.82
N SER A 48 2.44 3.15 -11.99
CA SER A 48 1.21 3.92 -12.09
C SER A 48 -0.01 3.19 -11.51
N ALA A 49 -0.08 1.86 -11.61
CA ALA A 49 -1.21 1.09 -11.07
C ALA A 49 -1.18 1.09 -9.54
N LEU A 50 0.00 0.86 -8.94
CA LEU A 50 0.20 0.97 -7.50
C LEU A 50 0.00 2.42 -7.03
N GLY A 51 0.43 3.41 -7.82
CA GLY A 51 0.22 4.82 -7.53
C GLY A 51 -1.26 5.20 -7.48
N ILE A 52 -2.08 4.68 -8.39
CA ILE A 52 -3.54 4.86 -8.37
C ILE A 52 -4.13 4.20 -7.11
N ALA A 53 -3.77 2.96 -6.82
CA ALA A 53 -4.27 2.23 -5.65
C ALA A 53 -3.92 2.93 -4.32
N ALA A 54 -2.69 3.46 -4.21
CA ALA A 54 -2.23 4.21 -3.06
C ALA A 54 -2.98 5.54 -2.89
N ARG A 55 -3.21 6.30 -3.98
CA ARG A 55 -4.04 7.52 -3.95
C ARG A 55 -5.46 7.20 -3.51
N ALA A 56 -6.06 6.14 -4.06
CA ALA A 56 -7.40 5.69 -3.69
C ALA A 56 -7.49 5.20 -2.23
N SER A 57 -6.36 4.78 -1.64
CA SER A 57 -6.24 4.40 -0.22
C SER A 57 -5.87 5.57 0.71
N GLY A 58 -5.87 6.80 0.17
CA GLY A 58 -5.67 8.04 0.92
C GLY A 58 -4.21 8.41 1.15
N PHE A 59 -3.25 7.84 0.41
CA PHE A 59 -1.85 8.28 0.50
C PHE A 59 -1.58 9.46 -0.44
N ARG A 60 -0.71 10.37 0.01
CA ARG A 60 0.00 11.26 -0.90
C ARG A 60 1.00 10.43 -1.70
N VAL A 61 0.97 10.52 -3.03
CA VAL A 61 1.87 9.76 -3.91
C VAL A 61 2.84 10.69 -4.62
N VAL A 62 4.11 10.30 -4.68
CA VAL A 62 5.17 10.96 -5.48
C VAL A 62 5.77 9.98 -6.48
N GLY A 63 6.11 10.49 -7.67
CA GLY A 63 6.44 9.66 -8.84
C GLY A 63 5.26 9.51 -9.81
N THR A 64 5.41 8.66 -10.80
CA THR A 64 4.49 8.49 -11.95
C THR A 64 3.52 7.34 -11.76
#